data_AF-A0AAF1A324-F1
#
_entry.id   AF-A0AAF1A324-F1
#
_cell.length_a   1.000
_cell.length_b   1.000
_cell.length_c   1.000
_cell.angle_alpha   90.00
_cell.angle_beta   90.00
_cell.angle_gamma   90.00
#
_symmetry.space_group_name_H-M   'P 1'
#
loop_
_entity.id
_entity.type
_entity.pdbx_description
1 polymer ?
#
loop_
_entity_poly.entity_id
_entity_poly.type
_entity_poly.pdbx_seq_one_letter_code
_entity_poly.pdbx_strand_id
1 'polypeptide(L)'
;MKDTWIPHSPAIDKIIHGAFTEGELSLKIRDIYGNGIWNLDYLSFDLSDDLKATIKDYHIPYNSPKQDSMIWGPTSDGIFPTGSAYDLISKDNSSKNQTQGKQFEWIWKTKAPNKIRTFLWLFHHERLPTNHSLHQKGLNVNPSCHFGSSRKRTPITPSLTALLLLNSGET
;
A
#
# COMPACT_ATOMS: atom_id res chain seq x y z
N MET A 1 1.14 -0.14 -7.91
CA MET A 1 -0.18 0.26 -7.39
C MET A 1 -1.21 -0.13 -8.45
N LYS A 2 -2.31 -0.75 -8.06
CA LYS A 2 -3.32 -1.25 -8.98
C LYS A 2 -4.51 -0.31 -8.82
N ASP A 3 -4.59 0.69 -9.69
CA ASP A 3 -5.63 1.71 -9.58
C ASP A 3 -6.94 1.13 -10.13
N THR A 4 -7.74 0.59 -9.22
CA THR A 4 -9.07 0.07 -9.49
C THR A 4 -10.06 1.22 -9.32
N TRP A 5 -10.12 2.10 -10.31
CA TRP A 5 -11.01 3.27 -10.32
C TRP A 5 -12.50 2.88 -10.33
N ILE A 6 -12.83 1.62 -10.67
CA ILE A 6 -14.19 1.09 -10.65
C ILE A 6 -14.23 -0.10 -9.66
N PRO A 7 -15.04 -0.04 -8.59
CA PRO A 7 -15.17 -1.16 -7.67
C PRO A 7 -15.56 -2.45 -8.40
N HIS A 8 -14.86 -3.54 -8.10
CA HIS A 8 -15.11 -4.87 -8.69
C HIS A 8 -14.80 -5.03 -10.19
N SER A 9 -14.18 -4.04 -10.85
CA SER A 9 -13.69 -4.21 -12.22
C SER A 9 -12.25 -4.73 -12.26
N PRO A 10 -11.84 -5.42 -13.35
CA PRO A 10 -10.42 -5.53 -13.65
C PRO A 10 -9.79 -4.14 -13.78
N ALA A 11 -8.49 -4.05 -13.53
CA ALA A 11 -7.78 -2.79 -13.70
C ALA A 11 -7.85 -2.35 -15.18
N ILE A 12 -7.92 -1.04 -15.42
CA ILE A 12 -8.20 -0.47 -16.74
C ILE A 12 -7.12 -0.88 -17.76
N ASP A 13 -5.88 -1.04 -17.30
CA ASP A 13 -4.74 -1.59 -18.04
C ASP A 13 -4.94 -3.01 -18.59
N LYS A 14 -5.84 -3.79 -17.96
CA LYS A 14 -6.23 -5.13 -18.42
C LYS A 14 -7.45 -5.13 -19.32
N ILE A 15 -8.20 -4.03 -19.35
CA ILE A 15 -9.44 -3.90 -20.11
C ILE A 15 -9.17 -3.28 -21.47
N ILE A 16 -8.26 -2.30 -21.52
CA ILE A 16 -7.94 -1.57 -22.74
C ILE A 16 -6.67 -2.16 -23.35
N HIS A 17 -6.79 -2.67 -24.57
CA HIS A 17 -5.66 -3.16 -25.36
C HIS A 17 -5.50 -2.28 -26.59
N GLY A 18 -4.43 -1.48 -26.64
CA GLY A 18 -4.14 -0.63 -27.80
C GLY A 18 -3.33 0.61 -27.44
N ALA A 19 -2.70 1.21 -28.46
CA ALA A 19 -2.06 2.51 -28.34
C ALA A 19 -3.11 3.60 -28.60
N PHE A 20 -3.28 4.53 -27.67
CA PHE A 20 -4.08 5.73 -27.90
C PHE A 20 -3.36 6.64 -28.90
N THR A 21 -4.08 7.14 -29.88
CA THR A 21 -3.63 8.24 -30.74
C THR A 21 -3.73 9.56 -29.97
N GLU A 22 -2.87 10.52 -30.30
CA GLU A 22 -2.78 11.81 -29.58
C GLU A 22 -4.12 12.58 -29.58
N GLY A 23 -4.94 12.40 -30.61
CA GLY A 23 -6.29 12.97 -30.71
C GLY A 23 -7.30 12.35 -29.73
N GLU A 24 -7.15 11.07 -29.40
CA GLU A 24 -8.10 10.35 -28.53
C GLU A 24 -8.03 10.78 -27.07
N LEU A 25 -6.87 11.27 -26.63
CA LEU A 25 -6.69 11.80 -25.27
C LEU A 25 -7.49 13.09 -25.02
N SER A 26 -7.91 13.77 -26.10
CA SER A 26 -8.70 15.00 -26.04
C SER A 26 -10.21 14.78 -26.24
N LEU A 27 -10.63 13.56 -26.63
CA LEU A 27 -12.02 13.23 -26.86
C LEU A 27 -12.84 13.36 -25.56
N LYS A 28 -13.96 14.06 -25.64
CA LYS A 28 -14.92 14.16 -24.54
C LYS A 28 -16.11 13.23 -24.80
N ILE A 29 -16.82 12.88 -23.73
CA ILE A 29 -18.07 12.09 -23.83
C ILE A 29 -19.07 12.74 -24.79
N ARG A 30 -19.13 14.08 -24.84
CA ARG A 30 -19.99 14.83 -25.77
C ARG A 30 -19.64 14.61 -27.25
N ASP A 31 -18.39 14.29 -27.56
CA ASP A 31 -17.94 14.09 -28.94
C ASP A 31 -18.30 12.69 -29.45
N ILE A 32 -18.41 11.71 -28.53
CA ILE A 32 -18.76 10.31 -28.83
C ILE A 32 -20.24 9.97 -28.56
N TYR A 33 -20.96 10.81 -27.83
CA TYR A 33 -22.38 10.63 -27.51
C TYR A 33 -23.23 11.77 -28.07
N GLY A 34 -24.10 11.44 -29.02
CA GLY A 34 -24.97 12.39 -29.70
C GLY A 34 -26.35 11.80 -30.01
N ASN A 35 -27.40 12.60 -29.84
CA ASN A 35 -28.80 12.23 -30.13
C ASN A 35 -29.27 10.92 -29.45
N GLY A 36 -28.74 10.60 -28.26
CA GLY A 36 -29.07 9.38 -27.54
C GLY A 36 -28.30 8.13 -27.99
N ILE A 37 -27.37 8.27 -28.93
CA ILE A 37 -26.63 7.16 -29.53
C ILE A 37 -25.14 7.31 -29.22
N TRP A 38 -24.52 6.21 -28.77
CA TRP A 38 -23.08 6.09 -28.61
C TRP A 38 -22.42 5.74 -29.93
N ASN A 39 -21.51 6.60 -30.41
CA ASN A 39 -20.69 6.34 -31.58
C ASN A 39 -19.30 5.89 -31.13
N LEU A 40 -19.12 4.57 -31.03
CA LEU A 40 -17.86 3.94 -30.59
C LEU A 40 -16.87 3.73 -31.74
N ASP A 41 -17.26 4.05 -32.98
CA ASP A 41 -16.41 3.87 -34.17
C ASP A 41 -15.24 4.87 -34.20
N TYR A 42 -15.29 5.91 -33.36
CA TYR A 42 -14.20 6.88 -33.17
C TYR A 42 -13.06 6.35 -32.29
N LEU A 43 -13.22 5.18 -31.65
CA LEU A 43 -12.21 4.59 -30.78
C LEU A 43 -11.33 3.64 -31.60
N SER A 44 -10.02 3.85 -31.58
CA SER A 44 -9.01 3.06 -32.31
C SER A 44 -8.70 1.72 -31.65
N PHE A 45 -9.26 1.44 -30.47
CA PHE A 45 -9.06 0.21 -29.72
C PHE A 45 -10.35 -0.61 -29.63
N ASP A 46 -10.18 -1.93 -29.59
CA ASP A 46 -11.32 -2.84 -29.52
C ASP A 46 -11.77 -3.03 -28.05
N LEU A 47 -13.03 -2.67 -27.78
CA LEU A 47 -13.69 -2.99 -26.51
C LEU A 47 -14.36 -4.35 -26.61
N SER A 48 -14.31 -5.15 -25.53
CA SER A 48 -15.10 -6.37 -25.43
C SER A 48 -16.60 -6.09 -25.64
N ASP A 49 -17.32 -7.02 -26.26
CA ASP A 49 -18.74 -6.86 -26.57
C ASP A 49 -19.60 -6.60 -25.32
N ASP A 50 -19.21 -7.18 -24.18
CA ASP A 50 -19.86 -6.94 -22.88
C ASP A 50 -19.79 -5.46 -22.47
N LEU A 51 -18.66 -4.80 -22.73
CA LEU A 51 -18.47 -3.38 -22.40
C LEU A 51 -19.19 -2.50 -23.41
N LYS A 52 -19.18 -2.86 -24.70
CA LYS A 52 -19.96 -2.15 -25.73
C LYS A 52 -21.45 -2.18 -25.38
N ALA A 53 -21.97 -3.32 -24.94
CA ALA A 53 -23.36 -3.46 -24.48
C ALA A 53 -23.64 -2.61 -23.24
N THR A 54 -22.77 -2.67 -22.23
CA THR A 54 -22.90 -1.89 -20.99
C THR A 54 -22.89 -0.38 -21.25
N ILE A 55 -22.00 0.09 -22.13
CA ILE A 55 -21.92 1.52 -22.51
C ILE A 55 -23.19 1.94 -23.24
N LYS A 56 -23.68 1.13 -24.20
CA LYS A 56 -24.90 1.43 -24.96
C LYS A 56 -26.16 1.48 -24.10
N ASP A 57 -26.21 0.67 -23.05
CA ASP A 57 -27.32 0.67 -22.07
C ASP A 57 -27.29 1.91 -21.16
N TYR A 58 -26.11 2.53 -20.99
CA TYR A 58 -25.97 3.69 -20.13
C TYR A 58 -26.61 4.94 -20.73
N HIS A 59 -27.69 5.41 -20.09
CA HIS A 59 -28.40 6.62 -20.48
C HIS A 59 -27.78 7.87 -19.85
N ILE A 60 -27.13 8.71 -20.67
CA ILE A 60 -26.61 10.01 -20.23
C ILE A 60 -27.75 11.04 -20.23
N PRO A 61 -28.01 11.75 -19.12
CA PRO A 61 -28.99 12.83 -19.10
C PRO A 61 -28.53 13.97 -20.02
N TYR A 62 -29.23 14.16 -21.14
CA TYR A 62 -28.89 15.12 -22.20
C TYR A 62 -28.94 16.60 -21.76
N ASN A 63 -29.69 16.91 -20.69
CA ASN A 63 -29.94 18.29 -20.27
C ASN A 63 -29.95 18.44 -18.75
N SER A 64 -28.94 17.89 -18.06
CA SER A 64 -28.73 18.23 -16.66
C SER A 64 -28.17 19.67 -16.58
N PRO A 65 -28.78 20.58 -15.81
CA PRO A 65 -28.18 21.89 -15.52
C PRO A 65 -26.95 21.77 -14.60
N LYS A 66 -26.55 20.54 -14.27
CA LYS A 66 -25.49 20.22 -13.34
C LYS A 66 -24.17 20.11 -14.11
N GLN A 67 -23.22 20.96 -13.75
CA GLN A 67 -21.86 20.92 -14.27
C GLN A 67 -21.16 19.62 -13.84
N ASP A 68 -20.28 19.09 -14.70
CA ASP A 68 -19.45 17.93 -14.39
C ASP A 68 -18.67 18.17 -13.09
N SER A 69 -18.85 17.27 -12.13
CA SER A 69 -18.20 17.34 -10.82
C SER A 69 -17.50 16.03 -10.51
N MET A 70 -16.28 16.10 -9.98
CA MET A 70 -15.57 14.91 -9.52
C MET A 70 -16.25 14.36 -8.27
N ILE A 71 -16.69 13.10 -8.33
CA ILE A 71 -17.37 12.39 -7.24
C ILE A 71 -16.54 11.16 -6.90
N TRP A 72 -16.31 10.91 -5.61
CA TRP A 72 -15.59 9.73 -5.15
C TRP A 72 -16.54 8.53 -5.09
N GLY A 73 -16.09 7.37 -5.56
CA GLY A 73 -16.89 6.14 -5.71
C GLY A 73 -17.74 5.65 -4.51
N PRO A 74 -17.39 5.90 -3.22
CA PRO A 74 -18.23 5.44 -2.11
C PRO A 74 -19.48 6.30 -1.86
N THR A 75 -19.64 7.46 -2.48
CA THR A 75 -20.82 8.30 -2.24
C THR A 75 -21.25 9.03 -3.51
N SER A 76 -22.50 8.83 -3.94
CA SER A 76 -23.09 9.46 -5.15
C SER A 76 -23.21 10.98 -5.05
N ASP A 77 -23.21 11.52 -3.83
CA ASP A 77 -23.51 12.92 -3.56
C ASP A 77 -22.26 13.81 -3.55
N GLY A 78 -21.08 13.24 -3.81
CA GLY A 78 -19.80 13.98 -3.81
C GLY A 78 -19.26 14.31 -2.42
N ILE A 79 -20.03 14.06 -1.35
CA ILE A 79 -19.61 14.23 0.03
C ILE A 79 -18.88 12.96 0.46
N PHE A 80 -17.59 13.08 0.82
CA PHE A 80 -16.79 11.95 1.28
C PHE A 80 -16.49 12.07 2.79
N PRO A 81 -17.40 11.63 3.67
CA PRO A 81 -17.17 11.71 5.10
C PRO A 81 -16.04 10.78 5.55
N THR A 82 -15.33 11.16 6.61
CA THR A 82 -14.23 10.36 7.15
C THR A 82 -14.66 8.94 7.56
N GLY A 83 -15.92 8.77 7.99
CA GLY A 83 -16.49 7.46 8.33
C GLY A 83 -16.56 6.51 7.13
N SER A 84 -17.06 6.97 5.97
CA SER A 84 -17.11 6.14 4.77
C SER A 84 -15.72 5.82 4.23
N ALA A 85 -14.77 6.74 4.40
CA ALA A 85 -13.37 6.50 4.06
C ALA A 85 -12.78 5.36 4.91
N TYR A 86 -13.02 5.42 6.22
CA TYR A 86 -12.54 4.39 7.14
C TYR A 86 -13.16 3.02 6.86
N ASP A 87 -14.46 2.98 6.59
CA ASP A 87 -15.15 1.74 6.24
C ASP A 87 -14.63 1.12 4.94
N LEU A 88 -14.34 1.96 3.93
CA LEU A 88 -13.78 1.51 2.66
C LEU A 88 -12.39 0.88 2.86
N ILE A 89 -11.51 1.58 3.59
CA ILE A 89 -10.15 1.08 3.91
C ILE A 89 -10.24 -0.19 4.76
N SER A 90 -11.14 -0.23 5.74
CA SER A 90 -11.28 -1.37 6.65
C SER A 90 -11.80 -2.62 5.92
N LYS A 91 -12.74 -2.45 4.98
CA LYS A 91 -13.27 -3.55 4.16
C LYS A 91 -12.23 -4.10 3.18
N ASP A 92 -11.50 -3.24 2.49
CA ASP A 92 -10.42 -3.66 1.57
C ASP A 92 -9.32 -4.44 2.30
N ASN A 93 -8.98 -4.00 3.51
CA ASN A 93 -7.99 -4.67 4.34
C ASN A 93 -8.53 -5.84 5.17
N SER A 94 -9.84 -6.09 5.21
CA SER A 94 -10.41 -7.16 6.04
C SER A 94 -9.93 -8.56 5.64
N SER A 95 -9.60 -8.76 4.35
CA SER A 95 -9.01 -10.03 3.89
C SER A 95 -7.54 -10.23 4.32
N LYS A 96 -6.78 -9.16 4.52
CA LYS A 96 -5.35 -9.19 4.89
C LYS A 96 -5.11 -9.04 6.39
N ASN A 97 -5.98 -8.31 7.10
CA ASN A 97 -5.75 -7.90 8.48
C ASN A 97 -6.45 -8.76 9.54
N GLN A 98 -7.37 -9.66 9.16
CA GLN A 98 -8.10 -10.49 10.13
C GLN A 98 -7.16 -11.45 10.89
N THR A 99 -6.03 -11.82 10.29
CA THR A 99 -4.96 -12.60 10.93
C THR A 99 -3.94 -11.71 11.66
N GLN A 100 -3.58 -10.55 11.09
CA GLN A 100 -2.57 -9.66 11.64
C GLN A 100 -3.01 -8.93 12.92
N GLY A 101 -4.27 -8.51 13.03
CA GLY A 101 -4.75 -7.81 14.23
C GLY A 101 -4.62 -8.66 15.51
N LYS A 102 -4.93 -9.95 15.41
CA LYS A 102 -4.78 -10.91 16.52
C LYS A 102 -3.32 -11.23 16.84
N GLN A 103 -2.42 -11.15 15.86
CA GLN A 103 -1.00 -11.46 16.01
C GLN A 103 -0.25 -10.45 16.88
N PHE A 104 -0.76 -9.22 17.04
CA PHE A 104 -0.06 -8.13 17.78
C PHE A 104 -0.70 -7.77 19.12
N GLU A 105 -1.81 -8.39 19.48
CA GLU A 105 -2.47 -8.22 20.78
C GLU A 105 -1.52 -8.44 21.96
N TRP A 106 -0.58 -9.37 21.84
CA TRP A 106 0.39 -9.66 22.91
C TRP A 106 1.29 -8.46 23.20
N ILE A 107 1.63 -7.63 22.20
CA ILE A 107 2.50 -6.46 22.36
C ILE A 107 1.88 -5.49 23.37
N TRP A 108 0.57 -5.25 23.26
CA TRP A 108 -0.17 -4.34 24.14
C TRP A 108 -0.47 -4.95 25.51
N LYS A 109 -0.58 -6.29 25.60
CA LYS A 109 -0.77 -7.03 26.85
C LYS A 109 0.51 -7.17 27.69
N THR A 110 1.68 -6.96 27.11
CA THR A 110 2.95 -7.02 27.85
C THR A 110 3.01 -5.96 28.97
N LYS A 111 3.54 -6.32 30.15
CA LYS A 111 3.89 -5.38 31.23
C LYS A 111 5.19 -4.63 30.90
N ALA A 112 5.20 -3.90 29.78
CA ALA A 112 6.30 -3.05 29.37
C ALA A 112 5.86 -1.59 29.32
N PRO A 113 6.76 -0.63 29.56
CA PRO A 113 6.52 0.79 29.28
C PRO A 113 6.07 1.01 27.83
N ASN A 114 5.24 2.03 27.59
CA ASN A 114 4.70 2.34 26.26
C ASN A 114 5.79 2.52 25.19
N LYS A 115 6.96 3.05 25.56
CA LYS A 115 8.11 3.18 24.65
C LYS A 115 8.53 1.83 24.04
N ILE A 116 8.54 0.77 24.83
CA ILE A 116 8.92 -0.58 24.38
C ILE A 116 7.79 -1.19 23.54
N ARG A 117 6.52 -0.97 23.91
CA ARG A 117 5.37 -1.43 23.11
C ARG A 117 5.37 -0.81 21.72
N THR A 118 5.56 0.50 21.63
CA THR A 118 5.67 1.21 20.34
C THR A 118 6.88 0.74 19.54
N PHE A 119 8.02 0.52 20.19
CA PHE A 119 9.21 -0.03 19.53
C PHE A 119 8.96 -1.42 18.94
N LEU A 120 8.34 -2.34 19.70
CA LEU A 120 7.99 -3.69 19.24
C LEU A 120 7.00 -3.66 18.08
N TRP A 121 6.00 -2.77 18.13
CA TRP A 121 5.07 -2.55 17.04
C TRP A 121 5.78 -2.07 15.76
N LEU A 122 6.66 -1.06 15.88
CA LEU A 122 7.45 -0.57 14.76
C LEU A 122 8.43 -1.62 14.23
N PHE A 123 9.05 -2.40 15.11
CA PHE A 123 9.97 -3.48 14.76
C PHE A 123 9.25 -4.54 13.93
N HIS A 124 8.08 -4.97 14.37
CA HIS A 124 7.34 -6.01 13.67
C HIS A 124 6.83 -5.56 12.28
N HIS A 125 6.50 -4.27 12.13
CA HIS A 125 6.09 -3.72 10.85
C HIS A 125 7.28 -3.27 9.97
N GLU A 126 8.54 -3.55 10.37
CA GLU A 126 9.76 -3.08 9.69
C GLU A 126 9.78 -1.56 9.45
N ARG A 127 9.13 -0.81 10.35
CA ARG A 127 8.99 0.65 10.28
C ARG A 127 10.01 1.40 11.14
N LEU A 128 11.00 0.69 11.70
CA LEU A 128 12.08 1.33 12.42
C LEU A 128 12.92 2.18 11.47
N PRO A 129 13.20 3.46 11.82
CA PRO A 129 14.02 4.34 11.01
C PRO A 129 15.49 3.92 11.13
N THR A 130 15.85 2.84 10.45
CA THR A 130 17.24 2.38 10.28
C THR A 130 17.83 3.02 9.03
N ASN A 131 19.15 3.24 9.00
CA ASN A 131 19.84 3.76 7.81
C ASN A 131 19.50 2.96 6.54
N HIS A 132 19.39 1.64 6.68
CA HIS A 132 18.95 0.75 5.62
C HIS A 132 17.52 1.07 5.14
N SER A 133 16.56 1.22 6.06
CA SER A 133 15.17 1.56 5.72
C SER A 133 14.98 2.97 5.15
N LEU A 134 15.87 3.90 5.49
CA LEU A 134 15.87 5.28 4.97
C LEU A 134 16.47 5.31 3.56
N HIS A 135 17.57 4.58 3.34
CA HIS A 135 18.16 4.40 2.02
C HIS A 135 17.19 3.73 1.03
N GLN A 136 16.47 2.68 1.46
CA GLN A 136 15.43 2.06 0.63
C GLN A 136 14.30 3.04 0.22
N LYS A 137 14.04 4.06 1.06
CA LYS A 137 13.04 5.11 0.79
C LYS A 137 13.60 6.27 -0.03
N GLY A 138 14.81 6.17 -0.55
CA GLY A 138 15.44 7.18 -1.42
C GLY A 138 16.09 8.35 -0.66
N LEU A 139 16.26 8.25 0.66
CA LEU A 139 17.02 9.25 1.42
C LEU A 139 18.52 8.97 1.27
N ASN A 140 19.30 10.02 1.01
CA ASN A 140 20.75 9.95 0.87
C ASN A 140 21.42 9.75 2.24
N VAL A 141 21.33 8.52 2.75
CA VAL A 141 21.91 8.07 4.01
C VAL A 141 22.75 6.85 3.71
N ASN A 142 24.00 6.80 4.22
CA ASN A 142 24.85 5.63 4.06
C ASN A 142 24.17 4.42 4.72
N PRO A 143 23.83 3.35 3.97
CA PRO A 143 23.13 2.18 4.52
C PRO A 143 24.01 1.33 5.42
N SER A 144 25.34 1.55 5.40
CA SER A 144 26.28 0.87 6.27
C SER A 144 26.17 1.39 7.69
N CYS A 145 26.11 0.47 8.65
CA CYS A 145 26.18 0.81 10.06
C CYS A 145 27.59 1.35 10.36
N HIS A 146 27.70 2.60 10.84
CA HIS A 146 28.98 3.18 11.27
C HIS A 146 29.61 2.47 12.49
N PHE A 147 28.92 1.49 13.10
CA PHE A 147 29.47 0.60 14.13
C PHE A 147 30.34 -0.52 13.54
N GLY A 148 31.27 -0.14 12.66
CA GLY A 148 32.29 -1.00 12.09
C GLY A 148 33.67 -0.69 12.66
N SER A 149 33.88 -0.91 13.97
CA SER A 149 35.15 -1.40 14.57
C SER A 149 35.15 -1.22 16.10
N SER A 150 35.69 -2.24 16.80
CA SER A 150 35.99 -2.29 18.24
C SER A 150 34.97 -2.98 19.15
N ARG A 151 34.92 -4.31 19.09
CA ARG A 151 35.64 -5.21 20.01
C ARG A 151 35.19 -6.64 19.71
N LYS A 152 36.05 -7.43 19.07
CA LYS A 152 35.98 -8.88 19.27
C LYS A 152 36.20 -9.07 20.78
N ARG A 153 35.17 -9.45 21.54
CA ARG A 153 35.40 -10.02 22.86
C ARG A 153 36.19 -11.29 22.60
N THR A 154 37.49 -11.26 22.84
CA THR A 154 38.25 -12.48 23.02
C THR A 154 37.55 -13.25 24.15
N PRO A 155 37.22 -14.53 23.96
CA PRO A 155 36.79 -15.35 25.07
C PRO A 155 37.94 -15.36 26.07
N ILE A 156 37.70 -14.84 27.27
CA ILE A 156 38.51 -15.15 28.44
C ILE A 156 38.37 -16.66 28.67
N THR A 157 39.23 -17.45 28.03
CA THR A 157 39.48 -18.80 28.50
C THR A 157 40.27 -18.66 29.80
N PRO A 158 39.74 -19.10 30.95
CA PRO A 158 40.60 -19.28 32.12
C PRO A 158 41.59 -20.39 31.75
N SER A 159 42.85 -20.01 31.58
CA SER A 159 43.95 -20.95 31.43
C SER A 159 43.98 -21.84 32.66
N LEU A 160 43.87 -23.17 32.45
CA LEU A 160 43.87 -24.21 33.48
C LEU A 160 45.12 -24.19 34.40
N THR A 161 46.14 -23.40 34.05
CA THR A 161 47.34 -23.18 34.85
C THR A 161 47.13 -22.37 36.13
N ALA A 162 46.02 -21.63 36.29
CA ALA A 162 45.76 -20.88 37.52
C ALA A 162 45.20 -21.73 38.69
N LEU A 163 44.63 -22.90 38.41
CA LEU A 163 44.04 -23.78 39.44
C LEU A 163 45.05 -24.70 40.13
N LEU A 164 46.24 -24.91 39.56
CA LEU A 164 47.27 -25.79 40.14
C LEU A 164 48.20 -25.09 41.15
N LEU A 165 48.18 -23.75 41.23
CA LEU A 165 49.02 -23.00 42.19
C LEU A 165 48.32 -22.66 43.52
N LEU A 166 47.02 -22.96 43.66
CA LEU A 166 46.26 -22.66 44.88
C LEU A 166 46.09 -23.87 45.82
N ASN A 167 46.60 -25.05 45.48
CA ASN A 167 46.42 -26.27 46.28
C ASN A 167 47.73 -26.96 46.70
N SER A 168 48.85 -26.24 46.73
CA SER A 168 50.15 -26.77 47.18
C SER A 168 50.75 -26.00 48.35
N GLY A 169 49.93 -25.35 49.17
CA GLY A 169 50.40 -24.58 50.31
C GLY A 169 49.41 -24.57 51.46
N GLU A 170 49.11 -25.72 52.02
CA GLU A 170 48.82 -25.83 53.46
C GLU A 170 49.18 -27.25 53.93
N THR A 171 50.10 -27.27 54.87
CA THR A 171 50.66 -28.41 55.64
C THR A 171 49.66 -28.97 56.62
#